data_AF-A0A9W8U6J7-F1
#
_entry.id   AF-A0A9W8U6J7-F1
#
_cell.length_a   1.000
_cell.length_b   1.000
_cell.length_c   1.000
_cell.angle_alpha   90.00
_cell.angle_beta   90.00
_cell.angle_gamma   90.00
#
_symmetry.space_group_name_H-M   'P 1'
#
loop_
_entity.id
_entity.type
_entity.pdbx_description
1 polymer ?
#
loop_
_entity_poly.entity_id
_entity_poly.type
_entity_poly.pdbx_seq_one_letter_code
_entity_poly.pdbx_strand_id
1 'polypeptide(L)'
;MCEELVQEALGQICWLEIPVHNVSRAKNFYTELFEWQFNSEPQKPVGNCVKSMHFFNKGKTLHGAFLEHDEAYHVINHDPARPGAMPLLPTLCVLDCQETLDRANAIGGKTAM
;
A
#
# COMPACT_ATOMS: atom_id res chain seq x y z
N MET A 1 -27.22 -1.74 7.30
CA MET A 1 -26.17 -0.95 7.97
C MET A 1 -24.75 -1.44 7.65
N CYS A 2 -24.37 -2.70 7.92
CA CYS A 2 -23.05 -3.20 7.46
C CYS A 2 -22.92 -3.30 5.93
N GLU A 3 -23.94 -3.80 5.23
CA GLU A 3 -23.93 -3.89 3.75
C GLU A 3 -23.85 -2.51 3.07
N GLU A 4 -24.46 -1.50 3.68
CA GLU A 4 -24.50 -0.13 3.16
C GLU A 4 -23.14 0.57 3.30
N LEU A 5 -22.45 0.34 4.43
CA LEU A 5 -21.06 0.78 4.64
C LEU A 5 -20.07 0.06 3.70
N VAL A 6 -20.32 -1.23 3.38
CA VAL A 6 -19.52 -1.97 2.39
C VAL A 6 -19.69 -1.35 1.01
N GLN A 7 -20.92 -0.96 0.63
CA GLN A 7 -21.20 -0.36 -0.67
C GLN A 7 -20.52 1.01 -0.86
N GLU A 8 -20.48 1.85 0.17
CA GLU A 8 -19.80 3.16 0.13
C GLU A 8 -18.28 3.04 0.00
N ALA A 9 -17.69 1.95 0.49
CA ALA A 9 -16.26 1.72 0.43
C ALA A 9 -15.79 1.18 -0.94
N LEU A 10 -16.68 0.60 -1.76
CA LEU A 10 -16.30 0.01 -3.05
C LEU A 10 -15.65 1.04 -3.98
N GLY A 11 -14.51 0.68 -4.55
CA GLY A 11 -13.70 1.55 -5.40
C GLY A 11 -12.86 2.60 -4.65
N GLN A 12 -12.97 2.69 -3.31
CA GLN A 12 -12.11 3.54 -2.48
C GLN A 12 -10.84 2.80 -2.05
N ILE A 13 -9.80 3.54 -1.66
CA ILE A 13 -8.59 2.96 -1.06
C ILE A 13 -8.95 2.36 0.30
N CYS A 14 -8.74 1.06 0.47
CA CYS A 14 -8.91 0.36 1.75
C CYS A 14 -7.60 0.00 2.43
N TRP A 15 -6.49 0.03 1.70
CA TRP A 15 -5.15 -0.22 2.23
C TRP A 15 -4.10 0.56 1.43
N LEU A 16 -3.06 1.07 2.09
CA LEU A 16 -1.99 1.81 1.45
C LEU A 16 -0.63 1.26 1.87
N GLU A 17 0.20 0.91 0.90
CA GLU A 17 1.59 0.54 1.16
C GLU A 17 2.54 1.61 0.61
N ILE A 18 3.48 2.02 1.45
CA ILE A 18 4.44 3.08 1.16
C ILE A 18 5.85 2.50 1.28
N PRO A 19 6.56 2.31 0.16
CA PRO A 19 7.96 1.90 0.19
C PRO A 19 8.84 2.98 0.85
N VAL A 20 9.64 2.58 1.84
CA VAL A 20 10.57 3.46 2.56
C VAL A 20 11.96 2.83 2.71
N HIS A 21 13.00 3.64 2.61
CA HIS A 21 14.38 3.23 2.91
C HIS A 21 14.84 3.64 4.32
N ASN A 22 14.07 4.48 5.01
CA ASN A 22 14.34 4.89 6.39
C ASN A 22 13.02 4.99 7.16
N VAL A 23 12.67 3.90 7.84
CA VAL A 23 11.40 3.76 8.56
C VAL A 23 11.29 4.78 9.69
N SER A 24 12.34 4.97 10.50
CA SER A 24 12.30 5.89 11.63
C SER A 24 12.03 7.33 11.19
N ARG A 25 12.70 7.79 10.13
CA ARG A 25 12.45 9.12 9.54
C ARG A 25 11.01 9.23 9.04
N ALA A 26 10.51 8.21 8.34
CA ALA A 26 9.16 8.20 7.81
C ALA A 26 8.11 8.23 8.93
N LYS A 27 8.27 7.39 9.97
CA LYS A 27 7.37 7.37 11.13
C LYS A 27 7.29 8.75 11.78
N ASN A 28 8.43 9.38 12.05
CA ASN A 28 8.46 10.72 12.62
C ASN A 28 7.74 11.74 11.74
N PHE A 29 8.06 11.77 10.44
CA PHE A 29 7.44 12.70 9.49
C PHE A 29 5.92 12.57 9.43
N TYR A 30 5.39 11.36 9.25
CA TYR A 30 3.93 11.14 9.14
C TYR A 30 3.22 11.27 10.50
N THR A 31 3.92 11.03 11.61
CA THR A 31 3.40 11.31 12.95
C THR A 31 3.28 12.82 13.17
N GLU A 32 4.33 13.58 12.89
CA GLU A 32 4.34 15.04 13.11
C GLU A 32 3.37 15.78 12.19
N LEU A 33 3.32 15.40 10.90
CA LEU A 33 2.55 16.14 9.91
C LEU A 33 1.07 15.75 9.90
N PHE A 34 0.76 14.47 10.14
CA PHE A 34 -0.59 13.94 9.95
C PHE A 34 -1.13 13.16 11.15
N GLU A 35 -0.34 13.03 12.23
CA GLU A 35 -0.71 12.26 13.43
C GLU A 35 -1.07 10.81 13.08
N TRP A 36 -0.30 10.20 12.20
CA TRP A 36 -0.42 8.76 11.94
C TRP A 36 0.05 7.96 13.14
N GLN A 37 -0.60 6.84 13.38
CA GLN A 37 -0.26 5.90 14.44
C GLN A 37 0.45 4.69 13.84
N PHE A 38 1.37 4.10 14.61
CA PHE A 38 2.19 2.98 14.15
C PHE A 38 2.21 1.87 15.18
N ASN A 39 2.18 0.63 14.69
CA ASN A 39 2.42 -0.53 15.54
C ASN A 39 3.89 -0.54 16.01
N SER A 40 4.09 -1.02 17.24
CA SER A 40 5.41 -1.07 17.89
C SER A 40 6.36 -2.02 17.18
N GLU A 41 5.85 -3.19 16.75
CA GLU A 41 6.68 -4.26 16.20
C GLU A 41 6.55 -4.37 14.66
N PRO A 42 7.68 -4.46 13.93
CA PRO A 42 7.65 -4.81 12.53
C PRO A 42 7.09 -6.21 12.31
N GLN A 43 6.39 -6.39 11.20
CA GLN A 43 6.04 -7.70 10.68
C GLN A 43 7.14 -8.26 9.80
N LYS A 44 7.11 -9.59 9.63
CA LYS A 44 8.11 -10.33 8.86
C LYS A 44 8.21 -9.82 7.40
N PRO A 45 9.38 -9.95 6.78
CA PRO A 45 9.57 -9.64 5.36
C PRO A 45 8.57 -10.38 4.46
N VAL A 46 8.20 -9.73 3.36
CA VAL A 46 7.33 -10.30 2.31
C VAL A 46 8.07 -10.24 0.98
N GLY A 47 8.25 -11.39 0.33
CA GLY A 47 9.04 -11.49 -0.90
C GLY A 47 10.53 -11.17 -0.69
N ASN A 48 11.22 -10.82 -1.77
CA ASN A 48 12.69 -10.67 -1.78
C ASN A 48 13.17 -9.23 -1.58
N CYS A 49 12.32 -8.22 -1.83
CA CYS A 49 12.70 -6.81 -1.84
C CYS A 49 12.22 -6.01 -0.63
N VAL A 50 11.34 -6.58 0.21
CA VAL A 50 10.85 -5.96 1.44
C VAL A 50 11.49 -6.63 2.63
N LYS A 51 12.26 -5.88 3.41
CA LYS A 51 12.98 -6.35 4.61
C LYS A 51 12.06 -6.52 5.81
N SER A 52 11.08 -5.63 5.95
CA SER A 52 10.11 -5.64 7.04
C SER A 52 8.90 -4.80 6.65
N MET A 53 7.77 -5.03 7.32
CA MET A 53 6.58 -4.19 7.19
C MET A 53 6.27 -3.49 8.52
N HIS A 54 5.97 -2.19 8.47
CA HIS A 54 5.56 -1.44 9.65
C HIS A 54 4.16 -0.89 9.47
N PHE A 55 3.20 -1.49 10.18
CA PHE A 55 1.80 -1.10 10.05
C PHE A 55 1.52 0.27 10.66
N PHE A 56 0.65 1.00 9.98
CA PHE A 56 0.15 2.30 10.41
C PHE A 56 -1.37 2.40 10.21
N ASN A 57 -1.95 3.38 10.90
CA ASN A 57 -3.32 3.80 10.67
C ASN A 57 -3.48 5.31 10.85
N LYS A 58 -4.45 5.89 10.14
CA LYS A 58 -4.97 7.23 10.42
C LYS A 58 -6.48 7.13 10.63
N GLY A 59 -6.91 7.40 11.87
CA GLY A 59 -8.30 7.22 12.26
C GLY A 59 -8.74 5.76 12.12
N LYS A 60 -9.98 5.55 11.66
CA LYS A 60 -10.60 4.23 11.50
C LYS A 60 -10.61 3.74 10.05
N THR A 61 -10.24 4.58 9.10
CA THR A 61 -10.51 4.35 7.67
C THR A 61 -9.25 4.07 6.88
N LEU A 62 -8.14 4.76 7.17
CA LEU A 62 -6.88 4.51 6.49
C LEU A 62 -6.01 3.56 7.31
N HIS A 63 -5.70 2.41 6.72
CA HIS A 63 -4.73 1.45 7.23
C HIS A 63 -3.68 1.19 6.16
N GLY A 64 -2.51 0.74 6.59
CA GLY A 64 -1.42 0.51 5.65
C GLY A 64 -0.13 0.00 6.28
N ALA A 65 0.89 -0.10 5.45
CA ALA A 65 2.22 -0.51 5.86
C ALA A 65 3.30 0.35 5.20
N PHE A 66 4.32 0.73 5.98
CA PHE A 66 5.61 1.05 5.39
C PHE A 66 6.33 -0.24 5.01
N LEU A 67 6.77 -0.34 3.76
CA LEU A 67 7.57 -1.45 3.26
C LEU A 67 9.04 -1.04 3.31
N GLU A 68 9.79 -1.58 4.26
CA GLU A 68 11.22 -1.27 4.36
C GLU A 68 11.99 -1.94 3.22
N HIS A 69 12.74 -1.17 2.45
CA HIS A 69 13.56 -1.67 1.34
C HIS A 69 14.90 -0.94 1.27
N ASP A 70 15.84 -1.46 0.46
CA ASP A 70 17.09 -0.75 0.16
C ASP A 70 16.86 0.48 -0.72
N GLU A 71 17.67 1.53 -0.56
CA GLU A 71 17.56 2.78 -1.33
C GLU A 71 17.56 2.56 -2.85
N ALA A 72 18.25 1.52 -3.33
CA ALA A 72 18.27 1.12 -4.75
C ALA A 72 16.88 0.72 -5.31
N TYR A 73 15.90 0.41 -4.46
CA TYR A 73 14.52 0.12 -4.83
C TYR A 73 13.58 1.33 -4.69
N HIS A 74 14.10 2.51 -4.33
CA HIS A 74 13.30 3.73 -4.24
C HIS A 74 12.94 4.26 -5.63
N VAL A 75 11.64 4.48 -5.87
CA VAL A 75 11.12 5.09 -7.09
C VAL A 75 11.04 6.61 -6.92
N ILE A 76 11.91 7.34 -7.63
CA ILE A 76 11.79 8.80 -7.76
C ILE A 76 10.94 9.13 -9.00
N ASN A 77 11.12 8.37 -10.08
CA ASN A 77 10.37 8.44 -11.33
C ASN A 77 10.14 7.01 -11.86
N HIS A 78 9.11 6.83 -12.67
CA HIS A 78 8.89 5.57 -13.38
C HIS A 78 10.07 5.29 -14.33
N ASP A 79 10.75 4.17 -14.10
CA ASP A 79 11.91 3.73 -14.87
C ASP A 79 11.74 2.25 -15.27
N PRO A 80 11.44 1.95 -16.55
CA PRO A 80 11.30 0.57 -17.04
C PRO A 80 12.56 -0.29 -16.85
N ALA A 81 13.75 0.32 -16.72
CA ALA A 81 14.99 -0.41 -16.49
C ALA A 81 15.16 -0.86 -15.03
N ARG A 82 14.27 -0.43 -14.11
CA ARG A 82 14.32 -0.74 -12.69
C ARG A 82 13.00 -1.36 -12.20
N PRO A 83 12.61 -2.56 -12.68
CA PRO A 83 11.32 -3.17 -12.35
C PRO A 83 11.18 -3.55 -10.86
N GLY A 84 12.29 -3.67 -10.12
CA GLY A 84 12.26 -3.91 -8.67
C GLY A 84 12.00 -2.66 -7.84
N ALA A 85 12.02 -1.46 -8.44
CA ALA A 85 11.74 -0.23 -7.73
C ALA A 85 10.23 -0.13 -7.47
N MET A 86 9.84 0.02 -6.21
CA MET A 86 8.45 -0.09 -5.80
C MET A 86 7.77 1.29 -5.72
N PRO A 87 6.64 1.52 -6.43
CA PRO A 87 5.83 2.72 -6.25
C PRO A 87 4.96 2.60 -4.99
N LEU A 88 4.21 3.66 -4.67
CA LEU A 88 3.08 3.53 -3.74
C LEU A 88 2.09 2.48 -4.24
N LEU A 89 1.61 1.60 -3.36
CA LEU A 89 0.65 0.56 -3.70
C LEU A 89 -0.68 0.81 -2.96
N PRO A 90 -1.66 1.45 -3.61
CA PRO A 90 -3.01 1.52 -3.08
C PRO A 90 -3.78 0.24 -3.41
N THR A 91 -4.43 -0.35 -2.42
CA THR A 91 -5.43 -1.40 -2.61
C THR A 91 -6.81 -0.77 -2.61
N LEU A 92 -7.59 -1.07 -3.64
CA LEU A 92 -8.98 -0.62 -3.75
C LEU A 92 -9.92 -1.68 -3.19
N CYS A 93 -10.94 -1.25 -2.46
CA CYS A 93 -11.98 -2.14 -1.94
C CYS A 93 -12.86 -2.64 -3.09
N VAL A 94 -13.02 -3.95 -3.19
CA VAL A 94 -13.86 -4.60 -4.20
C VAL A 94 -14.67 -5.70 -3.53
N LEU A 95 -15.84 -5.99 -4.08
CA LEU A 95 -16.70 -7.05 -3.55
C LEU A 95 -16.12 -8.44 -3.83
N ASP A 96 -15.63 -8.63 -5.07
CA ASP A 96 -14.98 -9.86 -5.52
C ASP A 96 -13.77 -9.49 -6.38
N CYS A 97 -12.61 -10.06 -6.02
CA CYS A 97 -11.36 -9.78 -6.71
C CYS A 97 -11.36 -10.30 -8.15
N GLN A 98 -11.88 -11.51 -8.38
CA GLN A 98 -11.86 -12.13 -9.70
C GLN A 98 -12.81 -11.43 -10.66
N GLU A 99 -14.04 -11.15 -10.22
CA GLU A 99 -15.02 -10.40 -11.04
C GLU A 99 -14.47 -9.01 -11.42
N THR A 100 -13.81 -8.33 -10.47
CA THR A 100 -13.23 -7.01 -10.74
C THR A 100 -12.05 -7.09 -11.70
N LEU A 101 -11.20 -8.12 -11.59
CA LEU A 101 -10.09 -8.36 -12.53
C LEU A 101 -10.61 -8.64 -13.94
N ASP A 102 -11.62 -9.50 -14.07
CA ASP A 102 -12.25 -9.82 -15.36
C ASP A 102 -12.83 -8.57 -16.02
N ARG A 103 -13.53 -7.74 -15.24
CA ARG A 103 -14.07 -6.47 -15.72
C ARG A 103 -12.97 -5.48 -16.10
N ALA A 104 -11.91 -5.36 -15.30
CA ALA A 104 -10.78 -4.50 -15.61
C ALA A 104 -10.15 -4.88 -16.95
N ASN A 105 -9.91 -6.18 -17.17
CA ASN A 105 -9.39 -6.69 -18.44
C ASN A 105 -10.34 -6.39 -19.62
N ALA A 106 -11.65 -6.59 -19.44
CA ALA A 106 -12.65 -6.36 -20.48
C ALA A 106 -12.71 -4.89 -20.96
N ILE A 107 -12.32 -3.94 -20.12
CA ILE A 107 -12.32 -2.50 -20.44
C ILE A 107 -10.91 -1.94 -20.74
N GLY A 108 -9.92 -2.80 -20.97
CA GLY A 108 -8.57 -2.41 -21.40
C GLY A 108 -7.56 -2.23 -20.27
N GLY A 109 -7.91 -2.60 -19.04
CA GLY A 109 -6.96 -2.77 -17.94
C GLY A 109 -5.96 -3.90 -18.22
N LYS A 110 -4.84 -3.87 -17.51
CA LYS A 110 -3.79 -4.89 -17.58
C LYS A 110 -3.45 -5.37 -16.18
N THR A 111 -3.40 -6.67 -15.99
CA THR A 111 -2.93 -7.28 -14.75
C THR A 111 -1.41 -7.47 -14.81
N ALA A 112 -0.73 -7.15 -13.71
CA ALA A 112 0.65 -7.60 -13.53
C ALA A 112 0.61 -9.12 -13.25
N MET A 113 1.35 -9.89 -14.02
CA MET A 113 1.60 -11.33 -13.77
C MET A 113 2.88 -11.51 -12.97
#